data_AF-A0A453B542-F1
#
_entry.id   AF-A0A453B542-F1
#
_cell.length_a   1.000
_cell.length_b   1.000
_cell.length_c   1.000
_cell.angle_alpha   90.00
_cell.angle_beta   90.00
_cell.angle_gamma   90.00
#
_symmetry.space_group_name_H-M   'P 1'
#
loop_
_entity.id
_entity.type
_entity.pdbx_description
1 polymer ?
#
loop_
_entity_poly.entity_id
_entity_poly.type
_entity_poly.pdbx_seq_one_letter_code
_entity_poly.pdbx_strand_id
1 'polypeptide(L)'
;MELPHAALALIVAAAATLSVAVAYDPLDPNGNITIKWDVLSWTPDGYVATVTINNFQTYRQIMAPGWTVGWTWAKREVIWSMVGAQATEQGDCSKFKANLPHSCKRTPAVVDLLPGVPYNQQIANCCRGGVVSAYGQDPSGAVSSFQVSVGQAGTTNRTVKVPKNFTLLGPGPGYTCGPAKVVPSTVFLTADHRRKTQALMTWNVTCTYSQHLASKYPTCCVSFSSFYNDTIVPCAKCACGCEHKTCARSEPDSKRLMSASGKSSAHAVTAVRGHVNRQSAAPLLQCTTHMCPVRVHWHVKLNYHDYWRAKVTVTNFNYRTNYTGWTLVAQHPNLDNITEVFSFDYKPVVSYGSINDTALFYGMKFFNDQLMEAGPYGNVQSEVLMRKDASTFTFRQGWAFPRKIYFNGDECRMPPPDSYPYLPNSAPASLVSSASVVVAFLVLLMA
;
A
#
# COMPACT_ATOMS: atom_id res chain seq x y z
N MET A 1 33.04 8.86 -40.35
CA MET A 1 33.40 8.18 -39.08
C MET A 1 32.14 7.50 -38.59
N GLU A 2 31.90 6.28 -39.05
CA GLU A 2 30.74 5.50 -38.65
C GLU A 2 31.02 4.89 -37.27
N LEU A 3 30.12 5.13 -36.32
CA LEU A 3 30.21 4.49 -35.01
C LEU A 3 30.02 2.97 -35.22
N PRO A 4 30.96 2.11 -34.79
CA PRO A 4 30.80 0.67 -34.97
C PRO A 4 29.54 0.20 -34.22
N HIS A 5 28.77 -0.69 -34.85
CA HIS A 5 27.52 -1.24 -34.30
C HIS A 5 27.67 -1.80 -32.87
N ALA A 6 28.87 -2.27 -32.53
CA ALA A 6 29.23 -2.70 -31.18
C ALA A 6 29.21 -1.57 -30.14
N ALA A 7 29.64 -0.35 -30.49
CA ALA A 7 29.59 0.81 -29.61
C ALA A 7 28.15 1.28 -29.37
N LEU A 8 27.29 1.21 -30.39
CA LEU A 8 25.87 1.52 -30.25
C LEU A 8 25.17 0.52 -29.30
N ALA A 9 25.47 -0.78 -29.43
CA ALA A 9 24.94 -1.81 -28.54
C ALA A 9 25.42 -1.63 -27.08
N LEU A 10 26.68 -1.24 -26.87
CA LEU A 10 27.24 -0.96 -25.55
C LEU A 10 26.64 0.31 -24.93
N ILE A 11 26.36 1.34 -25.72
CA ILE A 11 25.67 2.56 -25.26
C ILE A 11 24.20 2.25 -24.89
N VAL A 12 23.51 1.42 -25.67
CA VAL A 12 22.13 0.99 -25.35
C VAL A 12 22.10 0.10 -24.10
N ALA A 13 23.06 -0.82 -23.96
CA ALA A 13 23.20 -1.64 -22.76
C ALA A 13 23.56 -0.79 -21.52
N ALA A 14 24.44 0.20 -21.67
CA ALA A 14 24.78 1.15 -20.61
C ALA A 14 23.60 2.08 -20.27
N ALA A 15 22.80 2.51 -21.25
CA ALA A 15 21.59 3.28 -21.02
C ALA A 15 20.50 2.45 -20.31
N ALA A 16 20.42 1.15 -20.59
CA ALA A 16 19.55 0.23 -19.87
C ALA A 16 19.99 0.03 -18.40
N THR A 17 21.30 0.00 -18.13
CA THR A 17 21.84 -0.07 -16.75
C THR A 17 21.83 1.27 -16.00
N LEU A 18 21.70 2.39 -16.72
CA LEU A 18 21.52 3.75 -16.17
C LEU A 18 20.05 4.16 -15.99
N SER A 19 19.11 3.24 -16.20
CA SER A 19 17.72 3.49 -15.81
C SER A 19 17.68 3.67 -14.29
N VAL A 20 17.53 4.92 -13.86
CA VAL A 20 17.06 5.24 -12.51
C VAL A 20 15.85 4.36 -12.31
N ALA A 21 15.92 3.40 -11.38
CA ALA A 21 14.79 2.59 -10.99
C ALA A 21 13.75 3.52 -10.37
N VAL A 22 13.01 4.23 -11.23
CA VAL A 22 11.80 4.91 -10.84
C VAL A 22 10.89 3.79 -10.41
N ALA A 23 10.47 3.85 -9.16
CA ALA A 23 9.48 2.95 -8.62
C ALA A 23 8.13 3.25 -9.28
N TYR A 24 8.00 2.73 -10.49
CA TYR A 24 6.83 2.87 -11.31
C TYR A 24 5.92 1.69 -10.99
N ASP A 25 4.73 1.99 -10.47
CA ASP A 25 3.67 1.01 -10.33
C ASP A 25 2.79 1.06 -11.59
N PRO A 26 2.81 0.03 -12.46
CA PRO A 26 2.03 0.05 -13.69
C PRO A 26 0.52 0.14 -13.46
N LEU A 27 0.02 -0.32 -12.31
CA LEU A 27 -1.41 -0.26 -11.99
C LEU A 27 -1.81 1.07 -11.35
N ASP A 28 -0.87 1.91 -10.93
CA ASP A 28 -1.13 3.23 -10.37
C ASP A 28 -0.09 4.26 -10.86
N PRO A 29 -0.05 4.54 -12.18
CA PRO A 29 1.04 5.31 -12.79
C PRO A 29 1.11 6.77 -12.31
N ASN A 30 -0.01 7.31 -11.82
CA ASN A 30 -0.11 8.66 -11.27
C ASN A 30 -0.10 8.67 -9.72
N GLY A 31 0.01 7.51 -9.09
CA GLY A 31 -0.03 7.32 -7.65
C GLY A 31 1.14 8.03 -6.97
N ASN A 32 0.85 9.06 -6.19
CA ASN A 32 1.84 9.77 -5.40
C ASN A 32 1.23 10.37 -4.14
N ILE A 33 2.09 10.79 -3.21
CA ILE A 33 1.70 11.62 -2.08
C ILE A 33 2.26 13.01 -2.32
N THR A 34 1.39 14.03 -2.27
CA THR A 34 1.80 15.42 -2.40
C THR A 34 1.65 16.14 -1.07
N ILE A 35 2.76 16.65 -0.56
CA ILE A 35 2.80 17.56 0.58
C ILE A 35 2.77 18.98 0.02
N LYS A 36 1.62 19.64 0.17
CA LYS A 36 1.40 21.02 -0.24
C LYS A 36 1.55 21.95 0.95
N TRP A 37 2.27 23.04 0.76
CA TRP A 37 2.50 24.05 1.79
C TRP A 37 1.94 25.39 1.32
N ASP A 38 0.92 25.88 2.01
CA ASP A 38 0.22 27.13 1.70
C ASP A 38 0.51 28.18 2.77
N VAL A 39 1.28 29.22 2.44
CA VAL A 39 1.54 30.35 3.33
C VAL A 39 0.31 31.25 3.35
N LEU A 40 -0.34 31.37 4.51
CA LEU A 40 -1.60 32.08 4.67
C LEU A 40 -1.42 33.55 5.06
N SER A 41 -0.44 33.84 5.92
CA SER A 41 -0.17 35.19 6.42
C SER A 41 1.28 35.35 6.87
N TRP A 42 1.78 36.59 6.83
CA TRP A 42 3.07 36.96 7.39
C TRP A 42 2.95 37.26 8.88
N THR A 43 3.95 36.89 9.66
CA THR A 43 4.12 37.30 11.07
C THR A 43 5.30 38.28 11.18
N PRO A 44 5.53 38.93 12.33
CA PRO A 44 6.64 39.86 12.49
C PRO A 44 8.03 39.26 12.19
N ASP A 45 8.20 37.95 12.39
CA ASP A 45 9.47 37.24 12.22
C ASP A 45 9.38 36.00 11.31
N GLY A 46 8.28 35.82 10.58
CA GLY A 46 8.09 34.68 9.69
C GLY A 46 6.68 34.60 9.08
N TYR A 47 6.03 33.45 9.20
CA TYR A 47 4.72 33.23 8.57
C TYR A 47 3.89 32.12 9.24
N VAL A 48 2.58 32.12 8.96
CA VAL A 48 1.68 31.00 9.26
C VAL A 48 1.35 30.28 7.97
N ALA A 49 1.45 28.94 7.98
CA ALA A 49 1.15 28.12 6.83
C ALA A 49 0.29 26.91 7.18
N THR A 50 -0.53 26.47 6.22
CA THR A 50 -1.23 25.19 6.27
C THR A 50 -0.48 24.19 5.40
N VAL A 51 -0.15 23.04 5.98
CA VAL A 51 0.50 21.93 5.31
C VAL A 51 -0.55 20.85 5.10
N THR A 52 -0.75 20.47 3.84
CA THR A 52 -1.73 19.46 3.43
C THR A 52 -1.01 18.29 2.78
N ILE A 53 -1.25 17.09 3.28
CA ILE A 53 -0.75 15.83 2.74
C ILE A 53 -1.90 15.19 1.98
N ASN A 54 -1.76 15.11 0.65
CA ASN A 54 -2.76 14.49 -0.22
C ASN A 54 -2.21 13.15 -0.70
N ASN A 55 -2.98 12.08 -0.47
CA ASN A 55 -2.69 10.77 -1.01
C ASN A 55 -3.45 10.57 -2.32
N PHE A 56 -2.74 10.57 -3.43
CA PHE A 56 -3.32 10.28 -4.75
C PHE A 56 -3.12 8.83 -5.19
N GLN A 57 -2.64 7.97 -4.29
CA GLN A 57 -2.46 6.55 -4.60
C GLN A 57 -3.83 5.85 -4.60
N THR A 58 -4.11 5.08 -5.64
CA THR A 58 -5.43 4.49 -5.88
C THR A 58 -5.80 3.46 -4.82
N TYR A 59 -4.85 2.62 -4.42
CA TYR A 59 -5.09 1.50 -3.51
C TYR A 59 -4.06 1.37 -2.38
N ARG A 60 -3.10 2.29 -2.26
CA ARG A 60 -2.17 2.35 -1.14
C ARG A 60 -2.61 3.41 -0.15
N GLN A 61 -2.70 3.02 1.11
CA GLN A 61 -3.06 3.90 2.22
C GLN A 61 -1.89 4.03 3.20
N ILE A 62 -1.86 5.13 3.94
CA ILE A 62 -0.99 5.27 5.10
C ILE A 62 -1.75 4.77 6.32
N MET A 63 -1.34 3.63 6.84
CA MET A 63 -1.94 3.00 8.02
C MET A 63 -1.28 3.47 9.30
N ALA A 64 -1.87 3.15 10.46
CA ALA A 64 -1.25 3.35 11.77
C ALA A 64 0.17 2.72 11.80
N PRO A 65 1.18 3.38 12.38
CA PRO A 65 1.12 4.57 13.25
C PRO A 65 1.00 5.93 12.53
N GLY A 66 0.70 5.92 11.23
CA GLY A 66 0.43 7.11 10.45
C GLY A 66 1.67 7.69 9.77
N TRP A 67 1.49 8.85 9.15
CA TRP A 67 2.60 9.58 8.54
C TRP A 67 3.46 10.30 9.60
N THR A 68 4.75 10.38 9.29
CA THR A 68 5.73 11.27 9.91
C THR A 68 6.39 12.04 8.78
N VAL A 69 6.24 13.37 8.78
CA VAL A 69 6.83 14.24 7.76
C VAL A 69 8.01 14.98 8.38
N GLY A 70 9.16 14.91 7.73
CA GLY A 70 10.35 15.67 8.10
C GLY A 70 10.81 16.58 6.98
N TRP A 71 11.57 17.61 7.34
CA TRP A 71 12.24 18.49 6.38
C TRP A 71 13.45 19.15 7.02
N THR A 72 14.26 19.84 6.22
CA THR A 72 15.39 20.65 6.68
C THR A 72 15.12 22.12 6.42
N TRP A 73 15.20 22.93 7.47
CA TRP A 73 15.14 24.39 7.36
C TRP A 73 16.32 24.94 6.54
N ALA A 74 16.03 25.94 5.69
CA ALA A 74 17.03 26.52 4.80
C ALA A 74 18.04 27.41 5.53
N LYS A 75 17.62 28.06 6.62
CA LYS A 75 18.41 28.96 7.45
C LYS A 75 18.35 28.49 8.92
N ARG A 76 17.80 29.32 9.81
CA ARG A 76 17.67 29.11 11.25
C ARG A 76 16.22 29.27 11.71
N GLU A 77 15.30 28.89 10.81
CA GLU A 77 13.87 28.91 11.09
C GLU A 77 13.54 28.01 12.28
N VAL A 78 12.50 28.37 13.02
CA VAL A 78 11.97 27.63 14.16
C VAL A 78 10.46 27.45 14.03
N ILE A 79 9.90 26.48 14.74
CA ILE A 79 8.45 26.30 14.84
C ILE A 79 7.98 26.99 16.11
N TRP A 80 7.20 28.06 15.99
CA TRP A 80 6.59 28.75 17.12
C TRP A 80 5.46 27.93 17.73
N SER A 81 4.56 27.45 16.89
CA SER A 81 3.40 26.66 17.30
C SER A 81 2.87 25.79 16.17
N MET A 82 2.07 24.79 16.52
CA MET A 82 1.40 23.88 15.59
C MET A 82 -0.04 23.61 16.02
N VAL A 83 -0.92 23.36 15.07
CA VAL A 83 -2.33 22.96 15.28
C VAL A 83 -2.62 21.79 14.35
N GLY A 84 -3.29 20.76 14.85
CA GLY A 84 -3.58 19.52 14.12
C GLY A 84 -2.44 18.49 14.13
N ALA A 85 -1.20 18.92 14.33
CA ALA A 85 -0.01 18.05 14.40
C ALA A 85 0.98 18.56 15.45
N GLN A 86 2.01 17.77 15.76
CA GLN A 86 3.08 18.14 16.69
C GLN A 86 4.45 17.68 16.21
N ALA A 87 5.48 18.49 16.47
CA ALA A 87 6.86 18.05 16.34
C ALA A 87 7.21 17.00 17.41
N THR A 88 7.94 15.96 17.02
CA THR A 88 8.34 14.86 17.92
C THR A 88 9.41 15.26 18.92
N GLU A 89 10.22 16.28 18.58
CA GLU A 89 11.31 16.78 19.42
C GLU A 89 11.35 18.31 19.40
N GLN A 90 11.58 18.91 20.56
CA GLN A 90 11.79 20.36 20.68
C GLN A 90 13.20 20.76 20.23
N GLY A 91 14.23 20.00 20.58
CA GLY A 91 15.63 20.35 20.33
C GLY A 91 16.18 21.47 21.22
N ASP A 92 17.33 22.02 20.86
CA ASP A 92 17.99 23.07 21.64
C ASP A 92 17.41 24.46 21.29
N CYS A 93 16.53 24.93 22.18
CA CYS A 93 15.92 26.26 22.09
C CYS A 93 16.56 27.29 23.06
N SER A 94 17.74 27.01 23.63
CA SER A 94 18.37 27.86 24.66
C SER A 94 18.60 29.32 24.26
N LYS A 95 18.65 29.62 22.95
CA LYS A 95 18.75 30.99 22.41
C LYS A 95 17.53 31.87 22.78
N PHE A 96 16.37 31.28 23.05
CA PHE A 96 15.12 31.98 23.34
C PHE A 96 14.88 32.04 24.85
N LYS A 97 14.88 33.26 25.42
CA LYS A 97 14.83 33.47 26.88
C LYS A 97 13.42 33.70 27.45
N ALA A 98 12.48 34.19 26.63
CA ALA A 98 11.12 34.55 27.07
C ALA A 98 10.09 33.55 26.54
N ASN A 99 9.78 33.64 25.25
CA ASN A 99 8.87 32.71 24.59
C ASN A 99 9.66 31.57 23.97
N LEU A 100 9.42 30.36 24.44
CA LEU A 100 10.09 29.16 23.95
C LEU A 100 9.34 28.61 22.72
N PRO A 101 10.02 28.41 21.57
CA PRO A 101 9.39 27.79 20.40
C PRO A 101 8.99 26.34 20.67
N HIS A 102 7.95 25.88 19.96
CA HIS A 102 7.54 24.47 19.92
C HIS A 102 8.68 23.53 19.47
N SER A 103 9.48 23.96 18.48
CA SER A 103 10.69 23.24 18.09
C SER A 103 11.74 24.14 17.45
N CYS A 104 13.00 23.98 17.87
CA CYS A 104 14.18 24.64 17.32
C CYS A 104 15.10 23.68 16.55
N LYS A 105 14.66 22.43 16.32
CA LYS A 105 15.40 21.50 15.48
C LYS A 105 15.50 22.05 14.06
N ARG A 106 16.70 21.99 13.49
CA ARG A 106 16.94 22.30 12.07
C ARG A 106 16.22 21.31 11.15
N THR A 107 16.08 20.07 11.60
CA THR A 107 15.42 18.99 10.88
C THR A 107 14.26 18.44 11.69
N PRO A 108 13.14 19.18 11.83
CA PRO A 108 12.00 18.70 12.61
C PRO A 108 11.37 17.47 11.96
N ALA A 109 10.84 16.57 12.78
CA ALA A 109 9.93 15.52 12.38
C ALA A 109 8.58 15.79 13.03
N VAL A 110 7.51 15.71 12.23
CA VAL A 110 6.15 16.06 12.63
C VAL A 110 5.25 14.87 12.43
N VAL A 111 4.38 14.64 13.42
CA VAL A 111 3.35 13.61 13.42
C VAL A 111 1.99 14.26 13.64
N ASP A 112 0.96 13.67 13.04
CA ASP A 112 -0.43 14.05 13.28
C ASP A 112 -0.80 13.80 14.76
N LEU A 113 -1.76 14.57 15.26
CA LEU A 113 -2.33 14.30 16.57
C LEU A 113 -3.27 13.09 16.52
N LEU A 114 -3.48 12.45 17.68
CA LEU A 114 -4.41 11.33 17.81
C LEU A 114 -5.87 11.80 17.80
N PRO A 115 -6.83 10.92 17.47
CA PRO A 115 -8.26 11.23 17.62
C PRO A 115 -8.62 11.63 19.05
N GLY A 116 -9.58 12.55 19.19
CA GLY A 116 -10.11 12.98 20.51
C GLY A 116 -9.41 14.18 21.14
N VAL A 117 -8.50 14.85 20.42
CA VAL A 117 -7.89 16.10 20.92
C VAL A 117 -8.92 17.24 21.05
N PRO A 118 -8.69 18.25 21.91
CA PRO A 118 -9.57 19.40 22.05
C PRO A 118 -9.79 20.18 20.75
N TYR A 119 -10.98 20.76 20.57
CA TYR A 119 -11.39 21.45 19.33
C TYR A 119 -10.46 22.61 18.94
N ASN A 120 -9.89 23.33 19.90
CA ASN A 120 -8.93 24.42 19.67
C ASN A 120 -7.57 23.94 19.12
N GLN A 121 -7.29 22.64 19.17
CA GLN A 121 -6.11 22.00 18.61
C GLN A 121 -6.40 21.29 17.28
N GLN A 122 -7.64 21.36 16.79
CA GLN A 122 -8.07 20.74 15.54
C GLN A 122 -8.10 21.75 14.39
N ILE A 123 -7.90 21.22 13.20
CA ILE A 123 -8.10 21.86 11.90
C ILE A 123 -8.84 20.86 10.99
N ALA A 124 -9.30 21.31 9.82
CA ALA A 124 -9.91 20.41 8.85
C ALA A 124 -8.94 19.26 8.47
N ASN A 125 -9.45 18.04 8.38
CA ASN A 125 -8.71 16.85 7.96
C ASN A 125 -7.53 16.43 8.88
N CYS A 126 -7.46 16.90 10.12
CA CYS A 126 -6.76 16.20 11.21
C CYS A 126 -7.81 15.53 12.12
N CYS A 127 -7.56 14.97 13.29
CA CYS A 127 -6.35 14.41 13.88
C CYS A 127 -6.57 12.91 13.89
N ARG A 128 -6.15 12.23 12.83
CA ARG A 128 -6.50 10.82 12.58
C ARG A 128 -5.36 9.88 12.98
N GLY A 129 -4.42 10.36 13.81
CA GLY A 129 -3.19 9.64 14.13
C GLY A 129 -2.34 9.38 12.88
N GLY A 130 -2.45 10.25 11.87
CA GLY A 130 -1.65 10.20 10.66
C GLY A 130 -2.12 9.16 9.64
N VAL A 131 -3.28 8.54 9.86
CA VAL A 131 -3.88 7.62 8.89
C VAL A 131 -4.45 8.41 7.71
N VAL A 132 -4.12 7.99 6.49
CA VAL A 132 -4.59 8.61 5.24
C VAL A 132 -5.04 7.51 4.29
N SER A 133 -6.32 7.52 3.92
CA SER A 133 -6.92 6.50 3.06
C SER A 133 -6.33 6.52 1.65
N ALA A 134 -6.48 5.41 0.93
CA ALA A 134 -6.21 5.37 -0.50
C ALA A 134 -7.29 6.16 -1.25
N TYR A 135 -6.89 6.89 -2.30
CA TYR A 135 -7.80 7.75 -3.06
C TYR A 135 -8.92 6.95 -3.75
N GLY A 136 -8.61 5.79 -4.31
CA GLY A 136 -9.61 4.94 -4.97
C GLY A 136 -10.66 4.39 -4.00
N GLN A 137 -10.29 4.19 -2.74
CA GLN A 137 -11.19 3.73 -1.69
C GLN A 137 -12.05 4.89 -1.15
N ASP A 138 -11.43 5.89 -0.53
CA ASP A 138 -12.10 7.02 0.13
C ASP A 138 -11.37 8.35 -0.18
N PRO A 139 -11.79 9.09 -1.23
CA PRO A 139 -11.19 10.38 -1.58
C PRO A 139 -11.27 11.43 -0.46
N SER A 140 -12.30 11.37 0.39
CA SER A 140 -12.45 12.29 1.54
C SER A 140 -11.51 11.96 2.69
N GLY A 141 -11.16 10.67 2.81
CA GLY A 141 -10.17 10.14 3.73
C GLY A 141 -8.71 10.33 3.26
N ALA A 142 -8.50 10.58 1.98
CA ALA A 142 -7.19 10.65 1.31
C ALA A 142 -6.45 11.99 1.49
N VAL A 143 -6.80 12.74 2.54
CA VAL A 143 -6.18 14.02 2.88
C VAL A 143 -5.95 14.13 4.38
N SER A 144 -4.79 14.67 4.76
CA SER A 144 -4.48 15.10 6.12
C SER A 144 -3.92 16.52 6.10
N SER A 145 -4.19 17.32 7.13
CA SER A 145 -3.62 18.67 7.19
C SER A 145 -3.28 19.12 8.60
N PHE A 146 -2.34 20.04 8.70
CA PHE A 146 -1.99 20.72 9.94
C PHE A 146 -1.55 22.15 9.65
N GLN A 147 -1.60 23.01 10.67
CA GLN A 147 -1.10 24.38 10.59
C GLN A 147 0.19 24.51 11.38
N VAL A 148 1.12 25.31 10.85
CA VAL A 148 2.42 25.60 11.47
C VAL A 148 2.68 27.10 11.44
N SER A 149 3.11 27.64 12.58
CA SER A 149 3.66 28.99 12.68
C SER A 149 5.18 28.90 12.68
N VAL A 150 5.82 29.52 11.68
CA VAL A 150 7.27 29.47 11.48
C VAL A 150 7.88 30.83 11.83
N GLY A 151 8.90 30.80 12.67
CA GLY A 151 9.67 31.96 13.12
C GLY A 151 11.07 32.02 12.52
N GLN A 152 11.73 33.17 12.68
CA GLN A 152 13.03 33.49 12.07
C GLN A 152 13.10 33.17 10.56
N ALA A 153 11.97 33.30 9.88
CA ALA A 153 11.82 33.11 8.45
C ALA A 153 11.74 34.46 7.72
N GLY A 154 11.67 34.42 6.38
CA GLY A 154 11.33 35.61 5.61
C GLY A 154 9.87 36.01 5.80
N THR A 155 9.57 37.30 5.72
CA THR A 155 8.22 37.88 5.85
C THR A 155 7.65 38.33 4.50
N THR A 156 8.28 37.93 3.40
CA THR A 156 7.83 38.20 2.03
C THR A 156 8.13 37.03 1.11
N ASN A 157 7.41 36.93 -0.01
CA ASN A 157 7.63 35.90 -1.03
C ASN A 157 9.06 35.87 -1.60
N ARG A 158 9.81 36.99 -1.52
CA ARG A 158 11.22 37.06 -1.95
C ARG A 158 12.21 36.61 -0.89
N THR A 159 11.87 36.80 0.39
CA THR A 159 12.78 36.56 1.52
C THR A 159 12.65 35.15 2.09
N VAL A 160 11.45 34.54 2.00
CA VAL A 160 11.20 33.15 2.37
C VAL A 160 12.07 32.23 1.53
N LYS A 161 12.76 31.30 2.19
CA LYS A 161 13.47 30.20 1.53
C LYS A 161 12.71 28.92 1.81
N VAL A 162 12.37 28.21 0.72
CA VAL A 162 11.63 26.96 0.81
C VAL A 162 12.50 25.89 1.51
N PRO A 163 11.94 25.09 2.42
CA PRO A 163 12.67 24.01 3.07
C PRO A 163 13.20 22.98 2.07
N LYS A 164 14.21 22.22 2.49
CA LYS A 164 14.89 21.22 1.66
C LYS A 164 14.81 19.85 2.30
N ASN A 165 15.12 18.80 1.53
CA ASN A 165 15.25 17.42 2.02
C ASN A 165 14.02 16.97 2.81
N PHE A 166 12.86 17.02 2.17
CA PHE A 166 11.64 16.48 2.75
C PHE A 166 11.74 14.96 2.86
N THR A 167 11.22 14.42 3.95
CA THR A 167 11.09 12.99 4.20
C THR A 167 9.64 12.68 4.55
N LEU A 168 9.17 11.53 4.09
CA LEU A 168 7.86 10.99 4.45
C LEU A 168 8.07 9.55 4.89
N LEU A 169 7.72 9.27 6.14
CA LEU A 169 7.68 7.93 6.69
C LEU A 169 6.21 7.62 7.00
N GLY A 170 5.72 6.42 6.68
CA GLY A 170 4.38 6.04 7.11
C GLY A 170 3.80 4.85 6.37
N PRO A 171 3.57 3.70 7.01
CA PRO A 171 4.05 3.22 8.33
C PRO A 171 5.44 2.56 8.29
N GLY A 172 6.18 2.65 7.17
CA GLY A 172 7.53 2.10 7.01
C GLY A 172 8.38 2.94 6.06
N PRO A 173 9.62 2.49 5.74
CA PRO A 173 10.40 3.07 4.66
C PRO A 173 9.71 2.79 3.31
N GLY A 174 10.06 3.54 2.27
CA GLY A 174 9.57 3.28 0.91
C GLY A 174 9.27 4.55 0.11
N TYR A 175 8.96 5.66 0.76
CA TYR A 175 8.74 6.93 0.07
C TYR A 175 10.04 7.69 -0.16
N THR A 176 10.20 8.18 -1.38
CA THR A 176 11.26 9.14 -1.75
C THR A 176 10.59 10.43 -2.20
N CYS A 177 10.92 11.53 -1.52
CA CYS A 177 10.37 12.85 -1.82
C CYS A 177 11.32 13.65 -2.71
N GLY A 178 10.76 14.29 -3.75
CA GLY A 178 11.48 15.22 -4.60
C GLY A 178 11.77 16.58 -3.92
N PRO A 179 12.45 17.50 -4.62
CA PRO A 179 12.63 18.86 -4.13
C PRO A 179 11.30 19.61 -4.10
N ALA A 180 11.16 20.55 -3.17
CA ALA A 180 10.02 21.44 -3.12
C ALA A 180 10.00 22.38 -4.33
N LYS A 181 8.85 22.45 -5.02
CA LYS A 181 8.64 23.28 -6.20
C LYS A 181 7.60 24.35 -5.89
N VAL A 182 7.96 25.61 -6.10
CA VAL A 182 7.02 26.73 -5.99
C VAL A 182 6.01 26.61 -7.13
N VAL A 183 4.73 26.69 -6.80
CA VAL A 183 3.61 26.58 -7.74
C VAL A 183 2.72 27.82 -7.62
N PRO A 184 1.78 28.06 -8.54
CA PRO A 184 0.81 29.13 -8.39
C PRO A 184 0.08 29.05 -7.05
N SER A 185 -0.11 30.19 -6.40
CA SER A 185 -0.69 30.25 -5.06
C SER A 185 -2.11 29.69 -5.03
N THR A 186 -2.38 28.77 -4.09
CA THR A 186 -3.69 28.14 -3.88
C THR A 186 -4.77 29.19 -3.62
N VAL A 187 -5.92 29.02 -4.25
CA VAL A 187 -7.14 29.79 -3.97
C VAL A 187 -8.05 28.97 -3.07
N PHE A 188 -8.48 29.55 -1.95
CA PHE A 188 -9.45 28.97 -1.03
C PHE A 188 -10.79 29.66 -1.24
N LEU A 189 -11.85 28.86 -1.33
CA LEU A 189 -13.23 29.34 -1.35
C LEU A 189 -13.82 29.15 0.05
N THR A 190 -14.60 30.13 0.51
CA THR A 190 -15.46 29.91 1.68
C THR A 190 -16.52 28.84 1.37
N ALA A 191 -17.08 28.23 2.42
CA ALA A 191 -18.06 27.16 2.28
C ALA A 191 -19.32 27.58 1.49
N ASP A 192 -19.67 28.88 1.53
CA ASP A 192 -20.76 29.48 0.76
C ASP A 192 -20.35 29.89 -0.67
N HIS A 193 -19.09 29.67 -1.06
CA HIS A 193 -18.45 30.06 -2.32
C HIS A 193 -18.45 31.56 -2.65
N ARG A 194 -18.84 32.43 -1.71
CA ARG A 194 -18.98 33.87 -1.97
C ARG A 194 -17.67 34.64 -1.82
N ARG A 195 -16.73 34.15 -1.02
CA ARG A 195 -15.43 34.78 -0.78
C ARG A 195 -14.31 33.88 -1.28
N LYS A 196 -13.37 34.49 -1.99
CA LYS A 196 -12.11 33.87 -2.40
C LYS A 196 -10.97 34.48 -1.59
N THR A 197 -10.16 33.64 -0.97
CA THR A 197 -8.87 34.03 -0.38
C THR A 197 -7.77 33.27 -1.10
N GLN A 198 -6.53 33.76 -1.02
CA GLN A 198 -5.40 33.14 -1.72
C GLN A 198 -4.22 33.03 -0.77
N ALA A 199 -3.46 31.93 -0.89
CA ALA A 199 -2.17 31.81 -0.25
C ALA A 199 -1.22 32.89 -0.78
N LEU A 200 -0.36 33.42 0.08
CA LEU A 200 0.67 34.39 -0.28
C LEU A 200 1.81 33.72 -1.06
N MET A 201 2.02 32.43 -0.82
CA MET A 201 3.00 31.58 -1.50
C MET A 201 2.60 30.11 -1.32
N THR A 202 2.72 29.31 -2.39
CA THR A 202 2.48 27.85 -2.34
C THR A 202 3.66 27.09 -2.92
N TRP A 203 4.03 25.97 -2.28
CA TRP A 203 4.93 25.00 -2.88
C TRP A 203 4.48 23.57 -2.62
N ASN A 204 4.83 22.68 -3.55
CA ASN A 204 4.49 21.27 -3.50
C ASN A 204 5.76 20.43 -3.41
N VAL A 205 5.66 19.33 -2.66
CA VAL A 205 6.63 18.26 -2.61
C VAL A 205 5.92 16.99 -3.01
N THR A 206 6.40 16.31 -4.04
CA THR A 206 5.86 15.03 -4.48
C THR A 206 6.73 13.89 -3.96
N CYS A 207 6.10 12.93 -3.30
CA CYS A 207 6.73 11.73 -2.78
C CYS A 207 6.16 10.51 -3.51
N THR A 208 7.04 9.65 -4.03
CA THR A 208 6.67 8.41 -4.72
C THR A 208 7.11 7.21 -3.90
N TYR A 209 6.34 6.12 -3.97
CA TYR A 209 6.60 4.92 -3.19
C TYR A 209 7.38 3.90 -4.00
N SER A 210 8.35 3.24 -3.38
CA SER A 210 9.12 2.13 -3.94
C SER A 210 9.06 0.89 -3.07
N GLN A 211 8.51 -0.20 -3.62
CA GLN A 211 8.49 -1.50 -2.95
C GLN A 211 9.90 -1.98 -2.59
N HIS A 212 10.86 -1.80 -3.50
CA HIS A 212 12.24 -2.23 -3.32
C HIS A 212 12.96 -1.47 -2.21
N LEU A 213 12.62 -0.18 -2.01
CA LEU A 213 13.13 0.60 -0.88
C LEU A 213 12.40 0.26 0.43
N ALA A 214 11.13 -0.12 0.35
CA ALA A 214 10.32 -0.44 1.51
C ALA A 214 10.71 -1.77 2.16
N SER A 215 10.92 -2.80 1.35
CA SER A 215 11.30 -4.12 1.86
C SER A 215 11.94 -4.98 0.78
N LYS A 216 12.93 -5.79 1.20
CA LYS A 216 13.53 -6.84 0.37
C LYS A 216 12.54 -7.97 0.06
N TYR A 217 11.62 -8.24 0.99
CA TYR A 217 10.64 -9.34 0.87
C TYR A 217 9.22 -8.79 0.76
N PRO A 218 8.32 -9.45 0.00
CA PRO A 218 6.92 -9.07 -0.04
C PRO A 218 6.27 -9.25 1.34
N THR A 219 5.15 -8.57 1.56
CA THR A 219 4.37 -8.59 2.82
C THR A 219 3.18 -9.55 2.75
N CYS A 220 2.91 -10.12 1.58
CA CYS A 220 1.82 -11.06 1.35
C CYS A 220 2.18 -12.15 0.35
N CYS A 221 1.45 -13.27 0.42
CA CYS A 221 1.52 -14.36 -0.55
C CYS A 221 0.14 -14.83 -0.98
N VAL A 222 0.09 -15.55 -2.10
CA VAL A 222 -1.14 -16.07 -2.67
C VAL A 222 -1.18 -17.59 -2.63
N SER A 223 -2.37 -18.15 -2.45
CA SER A 223 -2.63 -19.60 -2.53
C SER A 223 -3.90 -19.87 -3.33
N PHE A 224 -3.96 -21.02 -3.98
CA PHE A 224 -5.03 -21.34 -4.92
C PHE A 224 -5.69 -22.69 -4.62
N SER A 225 -6.97 -22.76 -4.94
CA SER A 225 -7.73 -24.02 -4.94
C SER A 225 -8.88 -23.92 -5.95
N SER A 226 -9.46 -25.05 -6.34
CA SER A 226 -10.63 -25.08 -7.21
C SER A 226 -11.55 -26.24 -6.84
N PHE A 227 -12.81 -26.19 -7.26
CA PHE A 227 -13.76 -27.28 -7.08
C PHE A 227 -13.43 -28.54 -7.91
N TYR A 228 -12.56 -28.40 -8.92
CA TYR A 228 -12.20 -29.47 -9.86
C TYR A 228 -10.82 -30.08 -9.59
N ASN A 229 -10.15 -29.68 -8.50
CA ASN A 229 -8.85 -30.22 -8.12
C ASN A 229 -8.77 -30.26 -6.58
N ASP A 230 -8.57 -31.45 -6.04
CA ASP A 230 -8.52 -31.67 -4.59
C ASP A 230 -7.25 -31.11 -3.93
N THR A 231 -6.22 -30.79 -4.73
CA THR A 231 -4.96 -30.25 -4.22
C THR A 231 -5.01 -28.73 -4.11
N ILE A 232 -4.72 -28.22 -2.91
CA ILE A 232 -4.54 -26.79 -2.66
C ILE A 232 -3.09 -26.42 -3.00
N VAL A 233 -2.91 -25.42 -3.86
CA VAL A 233 -1.60 -24.83 -4.13
C VAL A 233 -1.29 -23.84 -3.00
N PRO A 234 -0.31 -24.15 -2.12
CA PRO A 234 0.00 -23.29 -1.01
C PRO A 234 0.81 -22.07 -1.46
N CYS A 235 0.97 -21.10 -0.56
CA CYS A 235 2.00 -20.09 -0.73
C CYS A 235 3.39 -20.75 -0.84
N ALA A 236 4.25 -20.18 -1.69
CA ALA A 236 5.64 -20.63 -1.79
C ALA A 236 6.33 -20.59 -0.41
N LYS A 237 7.12 -21.63 -0.12
CA LYS A 237 7.92 -21.70 1.11
C LYS A 237 8.83 -20.47 1.17
N CYS A 238 8.89 -19.82 2.34
CA CYS A 238 9.68 -18.62 2.57
C CYS A 238 9.38 -17.44 1.62
N ALA A 239 8.16 -17.34 1.07
CA ALA A 239 7.75 -16.25 0.19
C ALA A 239 8.06 -14.85 0.75
N CYS A 240 7.93 -14.65 2.07
CA CYS A 240 8.20 -13.37 2.73
C CYS A 240 9.49 -13.37 3.57
N GLY A 241 10.42 -14.29 3.25
CA GLY A 241 11.74 -14.41 3.90
C GLY A 241 11.69 -15.18 5.23
N CYS A 242 12.48 -16.26 5.32
CA CYS A 242 12.61 -17.11 6.51
C CYS A 242 13.85 -16.82 7.37
N GLU A 243 14.80 -16.04 6.88
CA GLU A 243 16.07 -15.78 7.58
C GLU A 243 15.82 -15.02 8.90
N HIS A 244 16.24 -15.60 10.02
CA HIS A 244 16.29 -14.99 11.35
C HIS A 244 14.97 -14.39 11.92
N LYS A 245 13.80 -14.79 11.40
CA LYS A 245 12.51 -14.33 11.94
C LYS A 245 12.02 -15.23 13.06
N THR A 246 11.89 -14.67 14.27
CA THR A 246 11.14 -15.30 15.36
C THR A 246 9.65 -15.23 15.04
N CYS A 247 8.95 -16.35 15.20
CA CYS A 247 7.51 -16.46 15.01
C CYS A 247 6.88 -17.16 16.21
N ALA A 248 5.61 -16.87 16.46
CA ALA A 248 4.83 -17.51 17.52
C ALA A 248 4.21 -18.80 16.97
N ARG A 249 4.41 -19.92 17.67
CA ARG A 249 3.84 -21.21 17.28
C ARG A 249 2.36 -21.35 17.65
N SER A 250 1.90 -20.55 18.59
CA SER A 250 0.52 -20.55 19.09
C SER A 250 0.14 -19.18 19.65
N GLU A 251 -1.16 -18.93 19.84
CA GLU A 251 -1.65 -17.69 20.46
C GLU A 251 -1.16 -17.52 21.93
N PRO A 252 -1.07 -18.57 22.78
CA PRO A 252 -0.45 -18.44 24.09
C PRO A 252 1.05 -18.06 24.01
N ASP A 253 1.76 -18.61 23.03
CA ASP A 253 3.17 -18.30 22.77
C ASP A 253 3.35 -16.85 22.29
N SER A 254 2.43 -16.34 21.46
CA SER A 254 2.45 -14.93 21.05
C SER A 254 2.27 -14.00 22.24
N LYS A 255 1.33 -14.28 23.16
CA LYS A 255 1.14 -13.49 24.39
C LYS A 255 2.40 -13.46 25.28
N ARG A 256 3.15 -14.57 25.35
CA ARG A 256 4.45 -14.63 26.05
C ARG A 256 5.51 -13.77 25.36
N LEU A 257 5.65 -13.89 24.03
CA LEU A 257 6.63 -13.14 23.24
C LEU A 257 6.34 -11.62 23.22
N MET A 258 5.06 -11.24 23.21
CA MET A 258 4.60 -9.86 23.37
C MET A 258 5.01 -9.28 24.72
N SER A 259 4.91 -10.08 25.79
CA SER A 259 5.27 -9.68 27.16
C SER A 259 6.79 -9.62 27.38
N ALA A 260 7.56 -10.53 26.75
CA ALA A 260 9.03 -10.58 26.84
C ALA A 260 9.72 -9.43 26.08
N SER A 261 9.13 -8.98 24.97
CA SER A 261 9.63 -7.86 24.16
C SER A 261 9.62 -6.51 24.92
N GLY A 262 8.93 -6.44 26.06
CA GLY A 262 8.98 -5.27 26.97
C GLY A 262 10.28 -5.16 27.78
N LYS A 263 11.19 -6.14 27.72
CA LYS A 263 12.44 -6.15 28.51
C LYS A 263 13.72 -6.34 27.68
N SER A 264 13.66 -6.64 26.39
CA SER A 264 14.87 -6.91 25.60
C SER A 264 14.71 -6.62 24.09
N SER A 265 15.15 -5.45 23.65
CA SER A 265 15.75 -5.24 22.31
C SER A 265 16.36 -3.84 22.22
N ALA A 266 17.51 -3.64 22.88
CA ALA A 266 18.34 -2.44 22.69
C ALA A 266 19.32 -2.56 21.51
N HIS A 267 19.28 -3.65 20.71
CA HIS A 267 20.28 -3.93 19.68
C HIS A 267 19.61 -4.27 18.35
N ALA A 268 19.09 -3.25 17.66
CA ALA A 268 18.96 -3.25 16.20
C ALA A 268 18.79 -1.80 15.71
N VAL A 269 19.80 -1.33 14.98
CA VAL A 269 19.86 -0.09 14.19
C VAL A 269 19.90 1.22 14.98
N THR A 270 20.93 2.01 14.69
CA THR A 270 21.26 3.33 15.24
C THR A 270 20.02 4.25 15.26
N ALA A 271 19.35 4.29 16.42
CA ALA A 271 18.16 5.10 16.64
C ALA A 271 18.55 6.54 16.98
N VAL A 272 18.05 7.47 16.16
CA VAL A 272 17.66 8.80 16.66
C VAL A 272 16.68 8.54 17.81
N ARG A 273 17.04 8.98 19.01
CA ARG A 273 16.29 8.77 20.25
C ARG A 273 14.96 9.53 20.21
N GLY A 274 13.90 8.87 19.75
CA GLY A 274 12.51 9.26 19.95
C GLY A 274 11.74 8.12 20.62
N HIS A 275 10.80 8.45 21.51
CA HIS A 275 9.94 7.48 22.21
C HIS A 275 9.30 6.48 21.23
N VAL A 276 9.77 5.23 21.26
CA VAL A 276 9.22 4.12 20.47
C VAL A 276 7.87 3.76 21.07
N ASN A 277 6.81 4.20 20.40
CA ASN A 277 5.44 3.79 20.71
C ASN A 277 5.33 2.27 20.47
N ARG A 278 4.64 1.52 21.36
CA ARG A 278 4.54 0.03 21.33
C ARG A 278 4.07 -0.56 19.99
N GLN A 279 3.54 0.26 19.07
CA GLN A 279 3.01 -0.09 17.76
C GLN A 279 4.05 -0.09 16.61
N SER A 280 5.27 0.43 16.82
CA SER A 280 6.34 0.37 15.81
C SER A 280 7.28 -0.82 16.00
N ALA A 281 6.85 -1.85 16.73
CA ALA A 281 7.60 -3.08 16.92
C ALA A 281 7.53 -3.96 15.66
N ALA A 282 8.63 -4.64 15.32
CA ALA A 282 8.68 -5.59 14.22
C ALA A 282 7.49 -6.58 14.27
N PRO A 283 6.94 -7.02 13.12
CA PRO A 283 5.76 -7.88 13.08
C PRO A 283 6.02 -9.18 13.86
N LEU A 284 5.03 -9.62 14.66
CA LEU A 284 5.08 -10.91 15.34
C LEU A 284 4.18 -11.87 14.56
N LEU A 285 4.79 -12.73 13.77
CA LEU A 285 4.06 -13.60 12.86
C LEU A 285 3.70 -14.94 13.51
N GLN A 286 2.57 -15.51 13.14
CA GLN A 286 2.29 -16.92 13.33
C GLN A 286 3.24 -17.76 12.47
N CYS A 287 3.82 -18.81 13.06
CA CYS A 287 4.72 -19.68 12.32
C CYS A 287 3.97 -20.42 11.20
N THR A 288 4.34 -20.11 9.96
CA THR A 288 3.88 -20.81 8.75
C THR A 288 5.07 -21.11 7.85
N THR A 289 4.89 -21.98 6.85
CA THR A 289 5.95 -22.31 5.89
C THR A 289 6.33 -21.14 4.98
N HIS A 290 5.44 -20.17 4.79
CA HIS A 290 5.63 -19.02 3.89
C HIS A 290 6.11 -17.75 4.61
N MET A 291 5.93 -17.68 5.94
CA MET A 291 6.37 -16.58 6.80
C MET A 291 5.86 -15.19 6.37
N CYS A 292 4.67 -15.13 5.79
CA CYS A 292 4.04 -13.88 5.33
C CYS A 292 3.04 -13.34 6.36
N PRO A 293 3.05 -12.02 6.62
CA PRO A 293 2.02 -11.35 7.41
C PRO A 293 0.60 -11.58 6.89
N VAL A 294 0.41 -11.61 5.58
CA VAL A 294 -0.92 -11.79 4.97
C VAL A 294 -0.88 -12.90 3.93
N ARG A 295 -1.97 -13.68 3.86
CA ARG A 295 -2.25 -14.61 2.76
C ARG A 295 -3.55 -14.22 2.10
N VAL A 296 -3.53 -14.14 0.77
CA VAL A 296 -4.74 -14.10 -0.05
C VAL A 296 -4.97 -15.49 -0.62
N HIS A 297 -6.10 -16.09 -0.30
CA HIS A 297 -6.53 -17.36 -0.86
C HIS A 297 -7.62 -17.12 -1.90
N TRP A 298 -7.41 -17.62 -3.11
CA TRP A 298 -8.38 -17.55 -4.21
C TRP A 298 -8.84 -18.95 -4.56
N HIS A 299 -10.14 -19.18 -4.37
CA HIS A 299 -10.79 -20.46 -4.59
C HIS A 299 -11.80 -20.34 -5.74
N VAL A 300 -11.62 -21.11 -6.81
CA VAL A 300 -12.63 -21.25 -7.86
C VAL A 300 -13.73 -22.16 -7.32
N LYS A 301 -14.86 -21.57 -6.92
CA LYS A 301 -15.90 -22.22 -6.11
C LYS A 301 -16.87 -23.04 -6.96
N LEU A 302 -17.45 -22.42 -7.98
CA LEU A 302 -18.51 -23.04 -8.79
C LEU A 302 -18.50 -22.48 -10.22
N ASN A 303 -18.98 -23.31 -11.14
CA ASN A 303 -19.15 -22.98 -12.56
C ASN A 303 -20.61 -23.24 -12.97
N TYR A 304 -21.37 -22.18 -13.26
CA TYR A 304 -22.74 -22.25 -13.77
C TYR A 304 -22.75 -22.28 -15.30
N HIS A 305 -23.92 -22.20 -15.95
CA HIS A 305 -24.00 -22.07 -17.42
C HIS A 305 -23.35 -20.76 -17.89
N ASP A 306 -23.90 -19.61 -17.47
CA ASP A 306 -23.48 -18.27 -17.93
C ASP A 306 -22.51 -17.55 -16.98
N TYR A 307 -22.35 -18.07 -15.76
CA TYR A 307 -21.58 -17.42 -14.70
C TYR A 307 -20.57 -18.38 -14.06
N TRP A 308 -19.57 -17.83 -13.39
CA TRP A 308 -18.69 -18.58 -12.51
C TRP A 308 -18.42 -17.77 -11.25
N ARG A 309 -18.07 -18.47 -10.19
CA ARG A 309 -17.93 -17.89 -8.86
C ARG A 309 -16.56 -18.20 -8.28
N ALA A 310 -15.87 -17.15 -7.85
CA ALA A 310 -14.65 -17.25 -7.08
C ALA A 310 -14.92 -16.83 -5.63
N LYS A 311 -14.27 -17.49 -4.67
CA LYS A 311 -14.24 -17.09 -3.28
C LYS A 311 -12.85 -16.58 -2.94
N VAL A 312 -12.79 -15.37 -2.39
CA VAL A 312 -11.56 -14.73 -1.96
C VAL A 312 -11.52 -14.72 -0.43
N THR A 313 -10.39 -15.07 0.16
CA THR A 313 -10.18 -15.04 1.61
C THR A 313 -8.86 -14.39 1.91
N VAL A 314 -8.87 -13.27 2.63
CA VAL A 314 -7.67 -12.61 3.13
C VAL A 314 -7.48 -13.01 4.58
N THR A 315 -6.31 -13.53 4.94
CA THR A 315 -5.98 -13.96 6.30
C THR A 315 -4.77 -13.20 6.81
N ASN A 316 -4.89 -12.65 8.02
CA ASN A 316 -3.82 -12.00 8.75
C ASN A 316 -3.13 -13.00 9.69
N PHE A 317 -1.81 -13.09 9.57
CA PHE A 317 -0.93 -13.93 10.41
C PHE A 317 -0.06 -13.09 11.36
N ASN A 318 -0.30 -11.78 11.46
CA ASN A 318 0.43 -10.89 12.34
C ASN A 318 -0.35 -10.64 13.66
N TYR A 319 0.29 -10.92 14.79
CA TYR A 319 -0.25 -10.72 16.16
C TYR A 319 -0.04 -9.30 16.71
N ARG A 320 0.52 -8.37 15.92
CA ARG A 320 0.81 -6.98 16.34
C ARG A 320 0.05 -5.93 15.54
N THR A 321 -0.60 -6.33 14.46
CA THR A 321 -1.07 -5.39 13.45
C THR A 321 -2.47 -5.76 12.99
N ASN A 322 -3.38 -4.82 13.16
CA ASN A 322 -4.68 -4.82 12.51
C ASN A 322 -4.59 -4.02 11.22
N TYR A 323 -5.30 -4.46 10.18
CA TYR A 323 -5.39 -3.75 8.93
C TYR A 323 -6.76 -3.05 8.81
N THR A 324 -6.82 -1.78 9.20
CA THR A 324 -8.00 -0.92 9.04
C THR A 324 -8.05 -0.32 7.65
N GLY A 325 -9.22 -0.28 7.02
CA GLY A 325 -9.40 0.23 5.66
C GLY A 325 -8.68 -0.60 4.61
N TRP A 326 -8.40 -1.89 4.86
CA TRP A 326 -7.59 -2.72 3.97
C TRP A 326 -8.09 -2.70 2.51
N THR A 327 -7.14 -2.79 1.58
CA THR A 327 -7.41 -2.83 0.14
C THR A 327 -6.81 -4.09 -0.47
N LEU A 328 -7.53 -4.68 -1.43
CA LEU A 328 -7.10 -5.83 -2.21
C LEU A 328 -7.30 -5.50 -3.69
N VAL A 329 -6.24 -5.56 -4.48
CA VAL A 329 -6.33 -5.41 -5.95
C VAL A 329 -6.08 -6.76 -6.58
N ALA A 330 -6.91 -7.15 -7.53
CA ALA A 330 -6.70 -8.34 -8.35
C ALA A 330 -6.76 -7.96 -9.83
N GLN A 331 -5.80 -8.48 -10.61
CA GLN A 331 -5.81 -8.39 -12.06
C GLN A 331 -6.18 -9.75 -12.65
N HIS A 332 -7.25 -9.79 -13.43
CA HIS A 332 -7.73 -10.98 -14.11
C HIS A 332 -8.60 -10.57 -15.31
N PRO A 333 -8.41 -11.18 -16.51
CA PRO A 333 -9.12 -10.79 -17.73
C PRO A 333 -10.62 -10.61 -17.56
N ASN A 334 -11.29 -11.53 -16.85
CA ASN A 334 -12.73 -11.56 -16.66
C ASN A 334 -13.26 -10.67 -15.50
N LEU A 335 -12.42 -9.82 -14.89
CA LEU A 335 -12.88 -8.82 -13.89
C LEU A 335 -13.53 -7.59 -14.54
N ASP A 336 -13.41 -7.46 -15.85
CA ASP A 336 -14.20 -6.52 -16.66
C ASP A 336 -15.70 -6.87 -16.69
N ASN A 337 -16.05 -8.14 -16.41
CA ASN A 337 -17.39 -8.71 -16.46
C ASN A 337 -17.92 -9.16 -15.07
N ILE A 338 -17.62 -8.39 -14.02
CA ILE A 338 -18.18 -8.62 -12.67
C ILE A 338 -19.69 -8.37 -12.69
N THR A 339 -20.44 -9.34 -12.19
CA THR A 339 -21.89 -9.21 -12.00
C THR A 339 -22.22 -8.78 -10.57
N GLU A 340 -21.56 -9.39 -9.59
CA GLU A 340 -21.84 -9.11 -8.18
C GLU A 340 -20.61 -9.43 -7.32
N VAL A 341 -20.39 -8.62 -6.28
CA VAL A 341 -19.37 -8.86 -5.25
C VAL A 341 -20.07 -8.93 -3.91
N PHE A 342 -19.90 -10.04 -3.22
CA PHE A 342 -20.53 -10.28 -1.92
C PHE A 342 -19.58 -9.89 -0.80
N SER A 343 -20.11 -9.21 0.23
CA SER A 343 -19.41 -8.86 1.48
C SER A 343 -18.22 -7.88 1.35
N PHE A 344 -17.76 -7.53 0.16
CA PHE A 344 -16.76 -6.47 -0.08
C PHE A 344 -17.37 -5.38 -0.98
N ASP A 345 -16.90 -4.15 -0.81
CA ASP A 345 -17.09 -3.12 -1.82
C ASP A 345 -16.07 -3.31 -2.94
N TYR A 346 -16.42 -2.89 -4.16
CA TYR A 346 -15.52 -2.96 -5.31
C TYR A 346 -15.56 -1.70 -6.17
N LYS A 347 -14.44 -1.40 -6.83
CA LYS A 347 -14.33 -0.42 -7.91
C LYS A 347 -13.38 -0.93 -8.99
N PRO A 348 -13.69 -0.78 -10.28
CA PRO A 348 -12.73 -1.07 -11.34
C PRO A 348 -11.55 -0.08 -11.27
N VAL A 349 -10.35 -0.57 -11.54
CA VAL A 349 -9.14 0.25 -11.65
C VAL A 349 -8.77 0.33 -13.13
N VAL A 350 -8.90 1.53 -13.70
CA VAL A 350 -8.66 1.78 -15.12
C VAL A 350 -7.44 2.68 -15.27
N SER A 351 -6.26 2.07 -15.32
CA SER A 351 -4.98 2.80 -15.40
C SER A 351 -4.66 3.22 -16.84
N TYR A 352 -5.09 2.41 -17.82
CA TYR A 352 -4.87 2.64 -19.25
C TYR A 352 -6.17 2.46 -20.02
N GLY A 353 -6.99 3.52 -20.07
CA GLY A 353 -8.12 3.74 -20.99
C GLY A 353 -9.07 2.56 -21.27
N SER A 354 -8.63 1.59 -22.07
CA SER A 354 -9.42 0.47 -22.58
C SER A 354 -9.33 -0.83 -21.78
N ILE A 355 -8.38 -0.97 -20.84
CA ILE A 355 -8.19 -2.21 -20.09
C ILE A 355 -8.81 -2.07 -18.69
N ASN A 356 -9.92 -2.78 -18.47
CA ASN A 356 -10.67 -2.82 -17.20
C ASN A 356 -10.54 -4.18 -16.50
N ASP A 357 -9.42 -4.86 -16.67
CA ASP A 357 -9.16 -6.22 -16.16
C ASP A 357 -8.71 -6.24 -14.69
N THR A 358 -8.76 -5.10 -14.01
CA THR A 358 -8.25 -4.92 -12.65
C THR A 358 -9.36 -4.37 -11.75
N ALA A 359 -9.57 -5.04 -10.61
CA ALA A 359 -10.56 -4.64 -9.63
C ALA A 359 -9.91 -4.34 -8.28
N LEU A 360 -10.30 -3.22 -7.68
CA LEU A 360 -10.01 -2.85 -6.30
C LEU A 360 -11.18 -3.29 -5.42
N PHE A 361 -10.90 -4.15 -4.45
CA PHE A 361 -11.80 -4.60 -3.40
C PHE A 361 -11.39 -4.01 -2.06
N TYR A 362 -12.36 -3.71 -1.22
CA TYR A 362 -12.11 -3.22 0.14
C TYR A 362 -13.28 -3.57 1.06
N GLY A 363 -13.03 -3.51 2.38
CA GLY A 363 -14.04 -3.81 3.38
C GLY A 363 -15.14 -2.75 3.43
N MET A 364 -16.37 -3.20 3.68
CA MET A 364 -17.52 -2.34 3.91
C MET A 364 -17.41 -1.69 5.30
N LYS A 365 -17.64 -0.37 5.36
CA LYS A 365 -17.57 0.40 6.62
C LYS A 365 -18.49 -0.21 7.68
N PHE A 366 -17.97 -0.34 8.91
CA PHE A 366 -18.69 -0.90 10.06
C PHE A 366 -19.05 -2.39 9.98
N PHE A 367 -18.54 -3.12 8.98
CA PHE A 367 -18.77 -4.57 8.87
C PHE A 367 -17.46 -5.35 8.86
N ASN A 368 -16.63 -5.13 7.83
CA ASN A 368 -15.36 -5.83 7.66
C ASN A 368 -14.25 -4.91 7.13
N ASP A 369 -14.39 -3.59 7.34
CA ASP A 369 -13.37 -2.58 7.10
C ASP A 369 -12.15 -2.72 8.04
N GLN A 370 -12.18 -3.65 9.00
CA GLN A 370 -11.05 -4.00 9.84
C GLN A 370 -10.72 -5.48 9.71
N LEU A 371 -9.50 -5.78 9.27
CA LEU A 371 -8.93 -7.12 9.34
C LEU A 371 -8.08 -7.22 10.60
N MET A 372 -8.62 -7.92 11.61
CA MET A 372 -8.00 -8.08 12.91
C MET A 372 -6.69 -8.88 12.84
N GLU A 373 -5.89 -8.79 13.90
CA GLU A 373 -4.69 -9.60 14.11
C GLU A 373 -4.95 -11.12 14.02
N ALA A 374 -3.87 -11.89 13.95
CA ALA A 374 -3.94 -13.33 13.83
C ALA A 374 -4.78 -13.97 14.95
N GLY A 375 -5.77 -14.78 14.56
CA GLY A 375 -6.72 -15.42 15.45
C GLY A 375 -8.01 -15.83 14.74
N PRO A 376 -9.07 -16.22 15.47
CA PRO A 376 -10.35 -16.65 14.89
C PRO A 376 -11.02 -15.61 13.98
N TYR A 377 -10.80 -14.31 14.28
CA TYR A 377 -11.34 -13.17 13.52
C TYR A 377 -10.30 -12.53 12.58
N GLY A 378 -9.12 -13.14 12.45
CA GLY A 378 -8.03 -12.65 11.60
C GLY A 378 -8.22 -12.96 10.12
N ASN A 379 -9.46 -13.04 9.64
CA ASN A 379 -9.75 -13.24 8.22
C ASN A 379 -10.98 -12.46 7.76
N VAL A 380 -11.01 -12.15 6.47
CA VAL A 380 -12.18 -11.59 5.77
C VAL A 380 -12.39 -12.38 4.49
N GLN A 381 -13.66 -12.55 4.10
CA GLN A 381 -14.04 -13.38 2.95
C GLN A 381 -15.04 -12.66 2.08
N SER A 382 -14.95 -12.93 0.78
CA SER A 382 -15.88 -12.44 -0.23
C SER A 382 -16.09 -13.49 -1.30
N GLU A 383 -17.22 -13.38 -2.00
CA GLU A 383 -17.46 -14.14 -3.21
C GLU A 383 -17.64 -13.15 -4.36
N VAL A 384 -17.06 -13.48 -5.51
CA VAL A 384 -17.15 -12.67 -6.73
C VAL A 384 -17.85 -13.52 -7.78
N LEU A 385 -18.99 -13.03 -8.26
CA LEU A 385 -19.75 -13.62 -9.34
C LEU A 385 -19.41 -12.88 -10.64
N MET A 386 -18.93 -13.61 -11.63
CA MET A 386 -18.54 -13.05 -12.91
C MET A 386 -19.29 -13.74 -14.04
N ARG A 387 -19.72 -12.95 -15.03
CA ARG A 387 -20.30 -13.49 -16.26
C ARG A 387 -19.19 -14.07 -17.11
N LYS A 388 -19.45 -15.18 -17.77
CA LYS A 388 -18.52 -15.77 -18.73
C LYS A 388 -18.54 -15.01 -20.03
N ASP A 389 -17.36 -14.71 -20.54
CA ASP A 389 -17.17 -14.35 -21.93
C ASP A 389 -16.90 -15.63 -22.74
N ALA A 390 -17.79 -15.95 -23.67
CA ALA A 390 -17.68 -17.15 -24.51
C ALA A 390 -16.40 -17.19 -25.36
N SER A 391 -15.79 -16.03 -25.62
CA SER A 391 -14.56 -15.95 -26.43
C SER A 391 -13.27 -16.21 -25.63
N THR A 392 -13.28 -15.96 -24.32
CA THR A 392 -12.06 -16.02 -23.49
C THR A 392 -12.14 -17.01 -22.33
N PHE A 393 -13.34 -17.38 -21.87
CA PHE A 393 -13.52 -18.20 -20.69
C PHE A 393 -12.99 -19.62 -20.86
N THR A 394 -12.08 -20.03 -19.99
CA THR A 394 -11.52 -21.39 -19.97
C THR A 394 -10.99 -21.75 -18.58
N PHE A 395 -10.86 -23.03 -18.29
CA PHE A 395 -10.14 -23.53 -17.10
C PHE A 395 -8.79 -24.14 -17.47
N ARG A 396 -8.37 -24.00 -18.72
CA ARG A 396 -7.06 -24.47 -19.19
C ARG A 396 -5.96 -23.57 -18.61
N GLN A 397 -4.83 -24.19 -18.29
CA GLN A 397 -3.59 -23.48 -17.94
C GLN A 397 -3.75 -22.44 -16.82
N GLY A 398 -4.64 -22.70 -15.86
CA GLY A 398 -4.84 -21.82 -14.71
C GLY A 398 -5.49 -20.47 -15.03
N TRP A 399 -6.21 -20.33 -16.15
CA TRP A 399 -6.85 -19.07 -16.55
C TRP A 399 -7.77 -18.47 -15.49
N ALA A 400 -8.49 -19.29 -14.71
CA ALA A 400 -9.44 -18.85 -13.68
C ALA A 400 -8.79 -18.20 -12.43
N PHE A 401 -7.46 -18.09 -12.41
CA PHE A 401 -6.70 -17.50 -11.31
C PHE A 401 -6.14 -16.13 -11.71
N PRO A 402 -6.10 -15.17 -10.76
CA PRO A 402 -5.61 -13.83 -11.04
C PRO A 402 -4.14 -13.87 -11.47
N ARG A 403 -3.78 -12.95 -12.37
CA ARG A 403 -2.42 -12.74 -12.86
C ARG A 403 -1.55 -12.04 -11.83
N LYS A 404 -2.16 -11.08 -11.10
CA LYS A 404 -1.51 -10.32 -10.03
C LYS A 404 -2.48 -10.07 -8.89
N ILE A 405 -1.95 -10.02 -7.68
CA ILE A 405 -2.68 -9.61 -6.48
C ILE A 405 -1.82 -8.60 -5.71
N TYR A 406 -2.43 -7.51 -5.26
CA TYR A 406 -1.83 -6.55 -4.35
C TYR A 406 -2.65 -6.44 -3.08
N PHE A 407 -1.99 -6.34 -1.94
CA PHE A 407 -2.65 -6.09 -0.65
C PHE A 407 -2.09 -4.83 -0.02
N ASN A 408 -2.94 -3.84 0.29
CA ASN A 408 -2.53 -2.52 0.75
C ASN A 408 -1.48 -1.83 -0.14
N GLY A 409 -1.53 -2.14 -1.43
CA GLY A 409 -0.60 -1.67 -2.46
C GLY A 409 0.68 -2.47 -2.63
N ASP A 410 0.99 -3.43 -1.77
CA ASP A 410 2.16 -4.31 -1.93
C ASP A 410 1.82 -5.50 -2.84
N GLU A 411 2.66 -5.78 -3.83
CA GLU A 411 2.50 -6.94 -4.72
C GLU A 411 2.75 -8.25 -3.94
N CYS A 412 1.76 -9.14 -3.97
CA CYS A 412 1.86 -10.43 -3.28
C CYS A 412 2.65 -11.44 -4.10
N ARG A 413 3.38 -12.32 -3.41
CA ARG A 413 4.08 -13.42 -4.08
C ARG A 413 3.08 -14.45 -4.60
N MET A 414 2.96 -14.55 -5.92
CA MET A 414 2.17 -15.56 -6.62
C MET A 414 2.88 -16.94 -6.60
N PRO A 415 2.15 -18.06 -6.50
CA PRO A 415 2.67 -19.38 -6.84
C PRO A 415 3.18 -19.43 -8.29
N PRO A 416 4.05 -20.39 -8.63
CA PRO A 416 4.53 -20.52 -10.00
C PRO A 416 3.37 -21.02 -10.91
N PRO A 417 3.22 -20.49 -12.14
CA PRO A 417 2.05 -20.79 -13.00
C PRO A 417 1.83 -22.27 -13.34
N ASP A 418 2.90 -23.06 -13.39
CA ASP A 418 2.89 -24.51 -13.59
C ASP A 418 2.18 -25.28 -12.47
N SER A 419 2.13 -24.70 -11.27
CA SER A 419 1.44 -25.31 -10.13
C SER A 419 -0.07 -25.06 -10.10
N TYR A 420 -0.61 -24.18 -10.97
CA TYR A 420 -2.01 -23.74 -10.87
C TYR A 420 -2.97 -24.90 -11.11
N PRO A 421 -4.10 -25.00 -10.36
CA PRO A 421 -5.09 -26.03 -10.62
C PRO A 421 -5.69 -25.88 -12.02
N TYR A 422 -5.50 -26.87 -12.89
CA TYR A 422 -6.16 -26.92 -14.19
C TYR A 422 -7.08 -28.14 -14.26
N LEU A 423 -8.15 -28.02 -15.06
CA LEU A 423 -8.99 -29.16 -15.38
C LEU A 423 -8.16 -30.15 -16.22
N PRO A 424 -7.91 -31.39 -15.77
CA PRO A 424 -7.23 -32.37 -16.59
C PRO A 424 -8.03 -32.60 -17.89
N ASN A 425 -7.33 -32.82 -19.00
CA ASN A 425 -7.96 -33.27 -20.24
C ASN A 425 -8.45 -34.70 -20.05
N SER A 426 -9.59 -34.87 -19.40
CA SER A 426 -10.28 -36.15 -19.30
C SER A 426 -11.01 -36.43 -20.61
N ALA A 427 -10.28 -36.86 -21.64
CA ALA A 427 -10.92 -37.73 -22.61
C ALA A 427 -11.19 -39.05 -21.86
N PRO A 428 -12.42 -39.60 -21.86
CA PRO A 428 -12.58 -40.99 -21.49
C PRO A 428 -11.65 -41.76 -22.41
N ALA A 429 -10.65 -42.46 -21.87
CA ALA A 429 -9.96 -43.47 -22.63
C ALA A 429 -11.06 -44.43 -23.08
N SER A 430 -11.44 -44.37 -24.36
CA SER A 430 -12.27 -45.40 -24.93
C SER A 430 -11.52 -46.70 -24.67
N LEU A 431 -12.04 -47.51 -23.76
CA LEU A 431 -11.73 -48.92 -23.70
C LEU A 431 -12.27 -49.49 -25.01
N VAL A 432 -11.56 -49.25 -26.10
CA VAL A 432 -11.67 -50.09 -27.29
C VAL A 432 -11.12 -51.43 -26.80
N SER A 433 -12.03 -52.25 -26.28
CA SER A 433 -11.75 -53.62 -25.94
C SER A 433 -11.03 -54.24 -27.13
N SER A 434 -9.79 -54.66 -26.93
CA SER A 434 -8.97 -55.35 -27.92
C SER A 434 -9.64 -56.63 -28.45
N ALA A 435 -10.71 -57.10 -27.79
CA ALA A 435 -11.57 -58.17 -28.28
C ALA A 435 -12.30 -57.83 -29.59
N SER A 436 -12.69 -56.57 -29.81
CA SER A 436 -13.46 -56.16 -31.01
C SER A 436 -12.63 -56.22 -32.30
N VAL A 437 -11.32 -55.98 -32.20
CA VAL A 437 -10.39 -56.03 -33.34
C VAL A 437 -10.04 -57.48 -33.69
N VAL A 438 -9.92 -58.36 -32.69
CA VAL A 438 -9.65 -59.79 -32.92
C VAL A 438 -10.84 -60.50 -33.57
N VAL A 439 -12.08 -60.16 -33.18
CA VAL A 439 -13.29 -60.73 -33.83
C VAL A 439 -13.42 -60.24 -35.27
N ALA A 440 -13.13 -58.96 -35.55
CA ALA A 440 -13.15 -58.45 -36.92
C ALA A 440 -12.07 -59.11 -37.81
N PHE A 441 -10.87 -59.38 -37.27
CA PHE A 441 -9.82 -60.09 -37.99
C PHE A 441 -10.15 -61.57 -38.23
N LEU A 442 -10.79 -62.25 -37.29
CA LEU A 442 -11.20 -63.65 -37.45
C LEU A 442 -12.34 -63.81 -38.48
N VAL A 443 -13.25 -62.85 -38.56
CA VAL A 443 -14.32 -62.86 -39.59
C VAL A 443 -13.76 -62.61 -41.00
N LEU A 444 -12.71 -61.80 -41.13
CA LEU A 444 -12.00 -61.58 -42.40
C LEU A 444 -11.12 -62.76 -42.84
N LEU A 445 -10.71 -63.63 -41.92
CA LEU A 445 -9.93 -64.85 -42.23
C LEU A 445 -10.81 -66.07 -42.57
N MET A 446 -12.13 -65.98 -42.33
CA MET A 446 -13.10 -67.03 -42.67
C MET A 446 -14.03 -66.66 -43.85
N ALA A 447 -13.71 -65.57 -44.58
CA ALA A 447 -14.42 -65.13 -45.78
C ALA A 447 -13.64 -65.49 -47.05
#